data_AF-A0A2N3AJ45-F1
#
_entry.id   AF-A0A2N3AJ45-F1
#
_cell.length_a   1.000
_cell.length_b   1.000
_cell.length_c   1.000
_cell.angle_alpha   90.00
_cell.angle_beta   90.00
_cell.angle_gamma   90.00
#
_symmetry.space_group_name_H-M   'P 1'
#
loop_
_entity.id
_entity.type
_entity.pdbx_description
1 polymer ?
#
loop_
_entity_poly.entity_id
_entity_poly.type
_entity_poly.pdbx_seq_one_letter_code
_entity_poly.pdbx_strand_id
1 'polypeptide(L)'
;MLNKILSKKIKFPLSLRGTFPPVIARKRSDRSNLSGFSLIELMVAVAILALAIFGIFHAYSTGFMGMADARDRTVATNYAREAMEDIKNMDFDSLEIIDETSFTIPAPTKFGRIVIVDDYDSIADLKTITTTVSWEDRNGDTKEVILETLIYNNNS
;
A
#
# COMPACT_ATOMS: atom_id res chain seq x y z
N MET A 1 33.43 -110.49 3.27
CA MET A 1 31.95 -110.50 3.25
C MET A 1 31.50 -109.59 2.10
N LEU A 2 31.30 -110.13 0.89
CA LEU A 2 30.05 -110.63 0.28
C LEU A 2 28.95 -109.56 0.08
N ASN A 3 28.42 -109.54 -1.17
CA ASN A 3 27.14 -109.02 -1.67
C ASN A 3 27.08 -107.53 -2.08
N LYS A 4 26.37 -107.09 -3.13
CA LYS A 4 25.35 -107.73 -3.99
C LYS A 4 25.10 -106.88 -5.26
N ILE A 5 25.07 -107.54 -6.43
CA ILE A 5 24.03 -107.48 -7.49
C ILE A 5 23.61 -106.12 -8.13
N LEU A 6 23.95 -106.00 -9.43
CA LEU A 6 23.18 -105.56 -10.62
C LEU A 6 21.87 -104.76 -10.46
N SER A 7 21.72 -103.69 -11.26
CA SER A 7 20.42 -103.30 -11.85
C SER A 7 20.58 -102.33 -13.04
N LYS A 8 20.27 -102.81 -14.25
CA LYS A 8 20.02 -102.03 -15.49
C LYS A 8 18.83 -101.08 -15.29
N LYS A 9 18.81 -99.87 -15.87
CA LYS A 9 17.68 -99.30 -16.66
C LYS A 9 18.16 -98.10 -17.53
N ILE A 10 18.12 -98.21 -18.87
CA ILE A 10 17.14 -97.68 -19.85
C ILE A 10 17.58 -96.35 -20.50
N LYS A 11 17.53 -96.32 -21.84
CA LYS A 11 17.87 -95.23 -22.77
C LYS A 11 16.63 -94.39 -23.15
N PHE A 12 16.92 -93.17 -23.65
CA PHE A 12 16.18 -92.33 -24.63
C PHE A 12 15.23 -91.23 -24.08
N PRO A 13 14.84 -90.19 -24.87
CA PRO A 13 15.64 -89.00 -25.19
C PRO A 13 14.81 -87.67 -25.16
N LEU A 14 15.43 -86.55 -25.56
CA LEU A 14 14.82 -85.26 -25.94
C LEU A 14 14.05 -84.46 -24.87
N SER A 15 14.62 -83.31 -24.49
CA SER A 15 13.79 -82.12 -24.27
C SER A 15 14.51 -80.87 -24.81
N LEU A 16 13.84 -80.21 -25.76
CA LEU A 16 14.16 -78.90 -26.30
C LEU A 16 14.07 -77.86 -25.17
N ARG A 17 15.18 -77.19 -24.86
CA ARG A 17 15.14 -75.87 -24.23
C ARG A 17 16.02 -74.92 -25.05
N GLY A 18 15.43 -74.37 -26.10
CA GLY A 18 15.92 -73.12 -26.64
C GLY A 18 15.78 -72.06 -25.56
N THR A 19 16.91 -71.48 -25.16
CA THR A 19 16.95 -70.28 -24.33
C THR A 19 16.55 -69.10 -25.21
N PHE A 20 15.28 -68.72 -25.16
CA PHE A 20 14.86 -67.43 -25.70
C PHE A 20 15.52 -66.31 -24.86
N PRO A 21 16.16 -65.31 -25.47
CA PRO A 21 16.71 -64.19 -24.74
C PRO A 21 15.58 -63.38 -24.08
N PRO A 22 15.86 -62.64 -22.99
CA PRO A 22 14.86 -61.76 -22.38
C PRO A 22 14.45 -60.68 -23.37
N VAL A 23 13.16 -60.58 -23.65
CA VAL A 23 12.58 -59.46 -24.41
C VAL A 23 12.69 -58.23 -23.52
N ILE A 24 13.63 -57.33 -23.84
CA ILE A 24 13.73 -56.04 -23.18
C ILE A 24 12.52 -55.21 -23.65
N ALA A 25 11.50 -55.14 -22.81
CA ALA A 25 10.38 -54.21 -22.99
C ALA A 25 10.93 -52.78 -22.87
N ARG A 26 11.21 -52.14 -24.01
CA ARG A 26 11.64 -50.75 -24.08
C ARG A 26 10.50 -49.87 -23.56
N LYS A 27 10.58 -49.42 -22.31
CA LYS A 27 9.70 -48.38 -21.77
C LYS A 27 9.87 -47.15 -22.65
N ARG A 28 8.86 -46.86 -23.48
CA ARG A 28 8.80 -45.65 -24.31
C ARG A 28 8.79 -44.49 -23.31
N SER A 29 9.87 -43.72 -23.23
CA SER A 29 9.82 -42.46 -22.50
C SER A 29 8.84 -41.58 -23.27
N ASP A 30 7.66 -41.33 -22.70
CA ASP A 30 6.83 -40.23 -23.15
C ASP A 30 7.68 -38.98 -22.96
N ARG A 31 8.35 -38.55 -24.03
CA ARG A 31 8.86 -37.20 -24.15
C ARG A 31 7.58 -36.37 -24.18
N SER A 32 7.16 -35.88 -23.02
CA SER A 32 6.15 -34.84 -22.95
C SER A 32 6.60 -33.78 -23.93
N ASN A 33 5.76 -33.51 -24.93
CA ASN A 33 6.03 -32.49 -25.93
C ASN A 33 6.08 -31.17 -25.19
N LEU A 34 7.28 -30.75 -24.79
CA LEU A 34 7.56 -29.40 -24.35
C LEU A 34 7.50 -28.53 -25.61
N SER A 35 6.29 -28.23 -26.05
CA SER A 35 6.04 -27.29 -27.13
C SER A 35 6.57 -25.93 -26.71
N GLY A 36 7.45 -25.34 -27.51
CA GLY A 36 7.89 -23.97 -27.31
C GLY A 36 6.75 -22.96 -27.53
N PHE A 37 6.94 -21.75 -27.01
CA PHE A 37 6.00 -20.65 -27.20
C PHE A 37 5.84 -20.29 -28.68
N SER A 38 4.60 -20.01 -29.10
CA SER A 38 4.33 -19.49 -30.44
C SER A 38 4.67 -17.99 -30.51
N LEU A 39 5.04 -17.49 -31.70
CA LEU A 39 5.33 -16.08 -31.92
C LEU A 39 4.15 -15.18 -31.54
N ILE A 40 2.93 -15.60 -31.88
CA ILE A 40 1.70 -14.86 -31.54
C ILE A 40 1.48 -14.78 -30.03
N GLU A 41 1.85 -15.83 -29.29
CA GLU A 41 1.73 -15.88 -27.85
C GLU A 41 2.66 -14.87 -27.19
N LEU A 42 3.90 -14.75 -27.68
CA LEU A 42 4.83 -13.72 -27.26
C LEU A 42 4.28 -12.31 -27.56
N MET A 43 3.70 -12.08 -28.74
CA MET A 43 3.13 -10.77 -29.09
C MET A 43 2.00 -10.39 -28.16
N VAL A 44 1.09 -11.33 -27.87
CA VAL A 44 -0.02 -11.11 -26.92
C VAL A 44 0.50 -10.88 -25.51
N ALA A 45 1.49 -11.66 -25.06
CA ALA A 45 2.10 -11.49 -23.75
C ALA A 45 2.73 -10.09 -23.58
N VAL A 46 3.47 -9.61 -24.58
CA VAL A 46 4.07 -8.27 -24.56
C VAL A 46 3.00 -7.18 -24.59
N ALA A 47 1.90 -7.37 -25.33
CA ALA A 47 0.80 -6.42 -25.35
C ALA A 47 0.12 -6.29 -23.97
N ILE A 48 -0.15 -7.42 -23.31
CA ILE A 48 -0.73 -7.44 -21.95
C ILE A 48 0.25 -6.81 -20.95
N LEU A 49 1.55 -7.14 -21.06
CA LEU A 49 2.59 -6.56 -20.21
C LEU A 49 2.66 -5.04 -20.36
N ALA A 50 2.60 -4.52 -21.59
CA ALA A 50 2.59 -3.09 -21.86
C ALA A 50 1.40 -2.40 -21.18
N LEU A 51 0.19 -2.96 -21.33
CA LEU A 51 -1.02 -2.43 -20.68
C LEU A 51 -0.90 -2.41 -19.15
N ALA A 52 -0.37 -3.49 -18.55
CA ALA A 52 -0.15 -3.57 -17.11
C ALA A 52 0.82 -2.49 -16.62
N ILE A 53 1.94 -2.30 -17.34
CA ILE A 53 2.94 -1.29 -17.02
C ILE A 53 2.34 0.12 -17.07
N PHE A 54 1.58 0.47 -18.11
CA PHE A 54 0.91 1.77 -18.20
C PHE A 54 -0.08 1.99 -17.06
N GLY A 55 -0.85 0.98 -16.67
CA GLY A 55 -1.74 1.04 -15.52
C GLY A 55 -1.00 1.36 -14.22
N ILE A 56 0.12 0.69 -13.97
CA ILE A 56 0.95 0.92 -12.78
C ILE A 56 1.57 2.33 -12.81
N PHE A 57 2.10 2.77 -13.95
CA PHE A 57 2.65 4.13 -14.08
C PHE A 57 1.62 5.20 -13.77
N HIS A 58 0.39 5.04 -14.26
CA HIS A 58 -0.70 5.98 -13.99
C HIS A 58 -1.06 6.02 -12.50
N ALA A 59 -1.20 4.86 -11.86
CA ALA A 59 -1.48 4.76 -10.43
C ALA A 59 -0.37 5.36 -9.56
N TYR A 60 0.89 5.19 -9.96
CA TYR A 60 2.04 5.78 -9.27
C TYR A 60 1.98 7.31 -9.33
N SER A 61 1.72 7.87 -10.52
CA SER A 61 1.63 9.33 -10.71
C SER A 61 0.61 9.98 -9.78
N THR A 62 -0.61 9.41 -9.70
CA THR A 62 -1.67 9.95 -8.83
C THR A 62 -1.38 9.74 -7.34
N GLY A 63 -0.77 8.60 -6.97
CA GLY A 63 -0.38 8.33 -5.58
C GLY A 63 0.64 9.34 -5.03
N PHE A 64 1.61 9.74 -5.84
CA PHE A 64 2.58 10.78 -5.45
C PHE A 64 1.93 12.14 -5.25
N MET A 65 0.89 12.45 -6.02
CA MET A 65 0.13 13.68 -5.81
C MET A 65 -0.57 13.64 -4.46
N GLY A 66 -1.32 12.57 -4.15
CA GLY A 66 -1.99 12.44 -2.86
C GLY A 66 -1.06 12.55 -1.64
N MET A 67 0.17 12.03 -1.73
CA MET A 67 1.16 12.13 -0.64
C MET A 67 1.60 13.57 -0.35
N ALA A 68 1.83 14.38 -1.39
CA ALA A 68 2.21 15.78 -1.21
C ALA A 68 1.07 16.60 -0.59
N ASP A 69 -0.17 16.38 -1.05
CA ASP A 69 -1.34 17.08 -0.51
C ASP A 69 -1.61 16.70 0.96
N ALA A 70 -1.42 15.42 1.31
CA ALA A 70 -1.52 14.94 2.68
C ALA A 70 -0.46 15.56 3.59
N ARG A 71 0.77 15.74 3.08
CA ARG A 71 1.85 16.43 3.80
C ARG A 71 1.46 17.89 4.06
N ASP A 72 0.99 18.60 3.06
CA ASP A 72 0.60 20.01 3.21
C ASP A 72 -0.54 20.17 4.22
N ARG A 73 -1.55 19.30 4.17
CA ARG A 73 -2.64 19.27 5.16
C ARG A 73 -2.13 19.01 6.58
N THR A 74 -1.15 18.11 6.74
CA THR A 74 -0.55 17.82 8.04
C THR A 74 0.17 19.05 8.61
N VAL A 75 0.93 19.75 7.77
CA VAL A 75 1.63 20.98 8.15
C VAL A 75 0.63 22.09 8.49
N ALA A 76 -0.40 22.32 7.66
CA ALA A 76 -1.45 23.30 7.92
C ALA A 76 -2.19 23.02 9.23
N THR A 77 -2.52 21.77 9.50
CA THR A 77 -3.18 21.36 10.74
C THR A 77 -2.28 21.62 11.96
N ASN A 78 -0.97 21.39 11.84
CA ASN A 78 -0.03 21.69 12.93
C ASN A 78 0.04 23.20 13.20
N TYR A 79 0.07 24.05 12.17
CA TYR A 79 0.03 25.51 12.35
C TYR A 79 -1.28 26.01 12.96
N ALA A 80 -2.41 25.39 12.61
CA ALA A 80 -3.69 25.71 13.20
C ALA A 80 -3.74 25.30 14.67
N ARG A 81 -3.22 24.11 15.01
CA ARG A 81 -3.09 23.65 16.40
C ARG A 81 -2.17 24.52 17.23
N GLU A 82 -1.01 24.88 16.69
CA GLU A 82 -0.06 25.79 17.34
C GLU A 82 -0.74 27.10 17.75
N ALA A 83 -1.46 27.74 16.83
CA ALA A 83 -2.21 28.96 17.15
C ALA A 83 -3.29 28.74 18.21
N MET A 84 -4.05 27.64 18.14
CA MET A 84 -5.04 27.34 19.18
C MET A 84 -4.39 27.12 20.55
N GLU A 85 -3.23 26.48 20.63
CA GLU A 85 -2.51 26.31 21.89
C GLU A 85 -1.94 27.64 22.40
N ASP A 86 -1.43 28.49 21.52
CA ASP A 86 -0.98 29.85 21.89
C ASP A 86 -2.14 30.65 22.50
N ILE A 87 -3.32 30.60 21.88
CA ILE A 87 -4.54 31.30 22.34
C ILE A 87 -5.04 30.74 23.66
N LYS A 88 -5.03 29.41 23.84
CA LYS A 88 -5.40 28.77 25.11
C LYS A 88 -4.48 29.13 26.27
N ASN A 89 -3.23 29.50 25.98
CA ASN A 89 -2.26 29.94 26.98
C ASN A 89 -2.38 31.45 27.30
N MET A 90 -3.18 32.20 26.54
CA MET A 90 -3.49 33.59 26.83
C MET A 90 -4.57 33.70 27.91
N ASP A 91 -4.55 34.79 28.66
CA ASP A 91 -5.57 35.06 29.66
C ASP A 91 -6.91 35.37 28.98
N PHE A 92 -8.03 34.94 29.56
CA PHE A 92 -9.34 35.08 28.92
C PHE A 92 -9.67 36.55 28.62
N ASP A 93 -9.32 37.45 29.54
CA ASP A 93 -9.56 38.90 29.41
C ASP A 93 -8.67 39.56 28.35
N SER A 94 -7.57 38.91 27.95
CA SER A 94 -6.67 39.40 26.89
C SER A 94 -7.12 38.98 25.49
N LEU A 95 -8.11 38.09 25.38
CA LEU A 95 -8.73 37.68 24.12
C LEU A 95 -9.75 38.73 23.70
N GLU A 96 -9.24 39.81 23.10
CA GLU A 96 -10.08 40.80 22.45
C GLU A 96 -10.86 40.17 21.29
N ILE A 97 -12.11 40.60 21.10
CA ILE A 97 -12.90 40.27 19.92
C ILE A 97 -12.22 40.95 18.75
N ILE A 98 -11.65 40.14 17.86
CA ILE A 98 -10.96 40.64 16.67
C ILE A 98 -11.55 39.91 15.48
N ASP A 99 -12.19 40.68 14.61
CA ASP A 99 -12.90 40.20 13.42
C ASP A 99 -11.94 39.50 12.45
N GLU A 100 -10.65 39.86 12.42
CA GLU A 100 -9.59 39.11 11.75
C GLU A 100 -8.22 39.42 12.38
N THR A 101 -7.60 38.47 13.10
CA THR A 101 -6.18 38.57 13.46
C THR A 101 -5.34 37.70 12.53
N SER A 102 -4.63 38.33 11.59
CA SER A 102 -3.67 37.60 10.74
C SER A 102 -2.37 37.37 11.51
N PHE A 103 -2.11 36.13 11.90
CA PHE A 103 -0.79 35.76 12.43
C PHE A 103 0.11 35.37 11.25
N THR A 104 1.16 36.15 11.03
CA THR A 104 2.17 35.81 10.02
C THR A 104 2.99 34.62 10.50
N ILE A 105 2.91 33.50 9.78
CA ILE A 105 3.79 32.35 10.02
C ILE A 105 5.22 32.76 9.61
N PRO A 106 6.25 32.57 10.45
CA PRO A 106 7.61 32.99 10.14
C PRO A 106 8.08 32.46 8.79
N ALA A 107 8.45 33.37 7.89
CA ALA A 107 8.86 33.05 6.52
C ALA A 107 10.15 32.18 6.49
N PRO A 108 10.35 31.35 5.44
CA PRO A 108 9.54 31.25 4.22
C PRO A 108 8.53 30.09 4.29
N THR A 109 7.22 30.38 4.31
CA THR A 109 6.17 29.37 4.16
C THR A 109 5.12 29.80 3.14
N LYS A 110 4.46 28.82 2.51
CA LYS A 110 3.33 29.03 1.59
C LYS A 110 1.97 29.12 2.30
N PHE A 111 1.97 29.08 3.64
CA PHE A 111 0.76 29.00 4.45
C PHE A 111 0.42 30.38 5.01
N GLY A 112 -0.84 30.78 4.89
CA GLY A 112 -1.44 31.90 5.60
C GLY A 112 -2.26 31.41 6.79
N ARG A 113 -2.36 32.20 7.86
CA ARG A 113 -3.14 31.88 9.05
C ARG A 113 -3.94 33.08 9.53
N ILE A 114 -5.22 32.86 9.78
CA ILE A 114 -6.17 33.84 10.31
C ILE A 114 -6.82 33.23 11.56
N VAL A 115 -6.92 34.03 12.61
CA VAL A 115 -7.63 33.68 13.84
C VAL A 115 -8.72 34.71 14.09
N ILE A 116 -9.92 34.23 14.35
CA ILE A 116 -11.10 35.03 14.68
C ILE A 116 -11.56 34.65 16.08
N VAL A 117 -11.82 35.66 16.90
CA VAL A 117 -12.30 35.53 18.28
C VAL A 117 -13.68 36.16 18.36
N ASP A 118 -14.69 35.35 18.63
CA ASP A 118 -16.09 35.78 18.74
C ASP A 118 -16.64 35.50 20.14
N ASP A 119 -17.56 36.33 20.61
CA ASP A 119 -18.35 36.01 21.80
C ASP A 119 -19.39 34.94 21.44
N TYR A 120 -19.40 33.84 22.20
CA TYR A 120 -20.39 32.77 22.01
C TYR A 120 -21.69 33.09 22.77
N ASP A 121 -21.57 33.53 24.02
CA ASP A 121 -22.69 33.94 24.87
C ASP A 121 -22.20 34.98 25.89
N SER A 122 -22.76 36.19 25.85
CA SER A 122 -22.43 37.31 26.75
C SER A 122 -22.79 37.04 28.22
N ILE A 123 -23.52 35.97 28.51
CA ILE A 123 -23.95 35.59 29.87
C ILE A 123 -23.05 34.50 30.47
N ALA A 124 -22.40 33.70 29.64
CA ALA A 124 -21.68 32.49 30.09
C ALA A 124 -20.15 32.63 30.10
N ASP A 125 -19.62 33.84 29.86
CA ASP A 125 -18.19 34.11 29.69
C ASP A 125 -17.50 33.09 28.76
N LEU A 126 -18.13 32.86 27.59
CA LEU A 126 -17.66 31.93 26.57
C LEU A 126 -17.25 32.68 25.30
N LYS A 127 -16.08 32.34 24.77
CA LYS A 127 -15.58 32.83 23.47
C LYS A 127 -15.36 31.66 22.51
N THR A 128 -15.72 31.85 21.26
CA THR A 128 -15.41 30.95 20.15
C THR A 128 -14.15 31.42 19.46
N ILE A 129 -13.21 30.50 19.26
CA ILE A 129 -11.98 30.75 18.51
C ILE A 129 -12.03 29.93 17.23
N THR A 130 -12.00 30.63 16.10
CA THR A 130 -11.92 30.02 14.77
C THR A 130 -10.54 30.28 14.18
N THR A 131 -9.77 29.23 13.93
CA THR A 131 -8.45 29.31 13.29
C THR A 131 -8.50 28.71 11.90
N THR A 132 -8.22 29.53 10.89
CA THR A 132 -8.17 29.14 9.48
C THR A 132 -6.74 29.21 8.98
N VAL A 133 -6.23 28.10 8.45
CA VAL A 133 -4.93 28.05 7.75
C VAL A 133 -5.17 27.74 6.28
N SER A 134 -4.71 28.63 5.41
CA SER A 134 -4.88 28.52 3.96
C SER A 134 -3.53 28.38 3.25
N TRP A 135 -3.52 27.67 2.11
CA TRP A 135 -2.36 27.57 1.23
C TRP A 135 -2.79 27.33 -0.21
N GLU A 136 -1.92 27.68 -1.14
CA GLU A 136 -2.10 27.30 -2.55
C GLU A 136 -1.51 25.91 -2.79
N ASP A 137 -2.28 25.01 -3.39
CA ASP A 137 -1.80 23.72 -3.83
C ASP A 137 -0.96 23.83 -5.11
N ARG A 138 -0.46 22.70 -5.61
CA ARG A 138 0.38 22.68 -6.84
C ARG A 138 -0.37 23.13 -8.11
N ASN A 139 -1.70 23.08 -8.08
CA ASN A 139 -2.58 23.41 -9.20
C ASN A 139 -2.98 24.90 -9.19
N GLY A 140 -2.60 25.64 -8.15
CA GLY A 140 -3.04 27.02 -7.95
C GLY A 140 -4.36 27.12 -7.17
N ASP A 141 -4.92 26.00 -6.70
CA ASP A 141 -6.16 26.03 -5.93
C ASP A 141 -5.86 26.36 -4.47
N THR A 142 -6.59 27.33 -3.91
CA THR A 142 -6.54 27.57 -2.47
C THR A 142 -7.21 26.41 -1.73
N LYS A 143 -6.49 25.84 -0.77
CA LYS A 143 -6.98 24.87 0.20
C LYS A 143 -6.91 25.47 1.59
N GLU A 144 -7.74 24.97 2.48
CA GLU A 144 -7.76 25.42 3.87
C GLU A 144 -8.02 24.28 4.85
N VAL A 145 -7.61 24.53 6.10
CA VAL A 145 -7.98 23.76 7.28
C VAL A 145 -8.53 24.76 8.29
N ILE A 146 -9.72 24.47 8.81
CA ILE A 146 -10.40 25.27 9.81
C ILE A 146 -10.49 24.43 11.09
N LEU A 147 -10.04 25.00 12.21
CA LEU A 147 -10.22 24.44 13.54
C LEU A 147 -11.01 25.43 14.39
N GLU A 148 -11.98 24.92 15.14
CA GLU A 148 -12.85 25.71 16.02
C GLU A 148 -12.75 25.17 17.45
N THR A 149 -12.71 26.08 18.43
CA THR A 149 -12.69 25.72 19.84
C THR A 149 -13.44 26.74 20.68
N LEU A 150 -14.00 26.30 21.81
CA LEU A 150 -14.66 27.15 22.79
C LEU A 150 -13.74 27.31 24.00
N ILE A 151 -13.56 28.54 24.46
CA ILE A 151 -12.80 28.88 25.66
C ILE A 151 -13.77 29.50 26.68
N TYR A 152 -13.67 29.06 27.93
CA TYR A 152 -14.47 29.55 29.04
C TYR A 152 -13.60 30.34 30.01
N ASN A 153 -14.18 31.36 30.64
CA ASN A 153 -13.53 32.07 31.74
C ASN A 153 -13.44 31.20 33.00
N ASN A 154 -12.23 30.89 33.44
CA ASN A 154 -11.98 30.06 34.61
C ASN A 154 -11.78 30.85 35.91
N ASN A 155 -11.86 32.19 35.86
CA ASN A 155 -11.57 33.08 36.98
C ASN A 155 -12.83 33.59 37.73
N SER A 156 -13.99 32.93 37.59
CA SER A 156 -15.23 33.26 38.34
C SER A 156 -15.23 32.80 39.80
#